data_AF-A0A0P7B1L6-F1
#
_entry.id   AF-A0A0P7B1L6-F1
#
_cell.length_a   1.000
_cell.length_b   1.000
_cell.length_c   1.000
_cell.angle_alpha   90.00
_cell.angle_beta   90.00
_cell.angle_gamma   90.00
#
_symmetry.space_group_name_H-M   'P 1'
#
loop_
_entity.id
_entity.type
_entity.pdbx_description
1 polymer ?
#
loop_
_entity_poly.entity_id
_entity_poly.type
_entity_poly.pdbx_seq_one_letter_code
_entity_poly.pdbx_strand_id
1 'polypeptide(L)'
;MKIVRLILGDQLNQQHSWFTKTNEEVVYLMAEMRQETDYVKHHIQKVVGFFAAMRNFKNDLESRGHSFLYFHINNPENPQQLEKLIQLALERTGASCFEYQLPDEYRLEQQLRAICDTLDIPTKAVGTEHFYTSRYELEEFFKGKKQLIMESFYRMMRKKHDIMMVNGQPDGGKWNFDHNNRKKWTGTHGIPKELNFKQDVSAIVAELKEAKVSTFGSIKENAFNWPTSRKQCMLLLEYFCKHLLVHFGDYQDAMHTEEKFLFHSRLSFAMNSKMMSPKEVIDSVLGYYYDHTDKVAISQVEGFVRQILGWREYMRGIYWKEMPKYAKLNQLDNHNPLPDFFWTGNTKMNCMKHAIGQSLDEAYAHHIQRLMVIGNYALLTQTNPDEVDAWYLGVYIDAIEWVEITNTRGMSQFADGGIVATKPYVSSANYINKMGDYCKDCHYNKTKKIGDDACPFNALYWNFLDSKKEHFKGNQRMAMMLNLLNKKDPEELNALNERAKEIIENPDNF
;
A
#
# COMPACT_ATOMS: atom_id res chain seq x y z
N MET A 1 24.16 8.54 -31.73
CA MET A 1 22.73 8.93 -31.83
C MET A 1 22.25 9.11 -30.42
N LYS A 2 21.99 10.35 -30.00
CA LYS A 2 21.64 10.63 -28.61
C LYS A 2 20.23 10.17 -28.27
N ILE A 3 20.05 9.65 -27.06
CA ILE A 3 18.82 9.07 -26.54
C ILE A 3 18.49 9.75 -25.22
N VAL A 4 17.25 10.23 -25.07
CA VAL A 4 16.71 10.65 -23.77
C VAL A 4 15.92 9.50 -23.16
N ARG A 5 16.21 9.16 -21.91
CA ARG A 5 15.53 8.11 -21.14
C ARG A 5 14.81 8.68 -19.93
N LEU A 6 13.47 8.68 -19.93
CA LEU A 6 12.69 9.12 -18.78
C LEU A 6 12.71 8.05 -17.66
N ILE A 7 12.97 8.51 -16.43
CA ILE A 7 12.83 7.73 -15.19
C ILE A 7 11.84 8.45 -14.27
N LEU A 8 10.82 7.74 -13.82
CA LEU A 8 9.81 8.24 -12.90
C LEU A 8 10.24 8.06 -11.43
N GLY A 9 9.58 8.78 -10.52
CA GLY A 9 9.95 8.81 -9.11
C GLY A 9 9.86 7.47 -8.38
N ASP A 10 9.05 6.53 -8.89
CA ASP A 10 8.93 5.18 -8.37
C ASP A 10 9.76 4.14 -9.16
N GLN A 11 10.63 4.57 -10.08
CA GLN A 11 11.42 3.70 -10.97
C GLN A 11 12.90 3.60 -10.57
N LEU A 12 13.19 3.65 -9.27
CA LEU A 12 14.55 3.78 -8.73
C LEU A 12 15.32 2.44 -8.67
N ASN A 13 15.11 1.59 -9.69
CA ASN A 13 15.76 0.28 -9.83
C ASN A 13 17.19 0.44 -10.36
N GLN A 14 18.16 0.51 -9.45
CA GLN A 14 19.58 0.62 -9.81
C GLN A 14 20.15 -0.62 -10.53
N GLN A 15 19.42 -1.74 -10.51
CA GLN A 15 19.78 -2.98 -11.21
C GLN A 15 19.10 -3.13 -12.58
N HIS A 16 18.30 -2.16 -13.00
CA HIS A 16 17.67 -2.17 -14.32
C HIS A 16 18.75 -2.22 -15.43
N SER A 17 18.47 -2.99 -16.49
CA SER A 17 19.40 -3.24 -17.61
C SER A 17 19.99 -1.98 -18.25
N TRP A 18 19.27 -0.86 -18.20
CA TRP A 18 19.75 0.46 -18.64
C TRP A 18 21.03 0.92 -17.93
N PHE A 19 21.24 0.53 -16.68
CA PHE A 19 22.35 1.03 -15.85
C PHE A 19 23.55 0.07 -15.81
N THR A 20 23.48 -1.08 -16.49
CA THR A 20 24.54 -2.10 -16.52
C THR A 20 25.85 -1.58 -17.14
N LYS A 21 25.76 -0.68 -18.11
CA LYS A 21 26.90 -0.02 -18.75
C LYS A 21 26.59 1.45 -18.96
N THR A 22 27.61 2.29 -18.83
CA THR A 22 27.52 3.70 -19.20
C THR A 22 27.52 3.84 -20.73
N ASN A 23 26.87 4.89 -21.22
CA ASN A 23 26.82 5.24 -22.64
C ASN A 23 26.73 6.76 -22.76
N GLU A 24 27.74 7.39 -23.38
CA GLU A 24 27.82 8.85 -23.56
C GLU A 24 26.69 9.41 -24.43
N GLU A 25 26.06 8.57 -25.26
CA GLU A 25 24.91 8.94 -26.08
C GLU A 25 23.59 8.95 -25.28
N VAL A 26 23.56 8.47 -24.05
CA VAL A 26 22.33 8.36 -23.24
C VAL A 26 22.31 9.46 -22.17
N VAL A 27 21.19 10.17 -22.11
CA VAL A 27 20.89 11.13 -21.04
C VAL A 27 19.60 10.70 -20.35
N TYR A 28 19.65 10.51 -19.04
CA TYR A 28 18.49 10.18 -18.22
C TYR A 28 17.77 11.46 -17.80
N LEU A 29 16.45 11.52 -18.00
CA LEU A 29 15.61 12.62 -17.59
C LEU A 29 14.84 12.23 -16.32
N MET A 30 14.92 13.09 -15.30
CA MET A 30 14.13 13.00 -14.07
C MET A 30 13.64 14.39 -13.67
N ALA A 31 12.42 14.48 -13.14
CA ALA A 31 11.89 15.73 -12.63
C ALA A 31 10.95 15.50 -11.46
N GLU A 32 11.02 16.40 -10.48
CA GLU A 32 10.03 16.58 -9.44
C GLU A 32 8.91 17.46 -9.99
N MET A 33 7.67 16.97 -10.00
CA MET A 33 6.57 17.59 -10.77
C MET A 33 5.30 17.81 -9.95
N ARG A 34 4.66 18.97 -10.15
CA ARG A 34 3.39 19.35 -9.51
C ARG A 34 2.24 18.41 -9.85
N GLN A 35 2.13 17.93 -11.09
CA GLN A 35 1.09 16.96 -11.45
C GLN A 35 1.15 15.66 -10.62
N GLU A 36 2.33 15.29 -10.12
CA GLU A 36 2.52 14.10 -9.28
C GLU A 36 2.42 14.41 -7.77
N THR A 37 2.37 15.69 -7.38
CA THR A 37 2.14 16.10 -5.98
C THR A 37 0.72 16.59 -5.72
N ASP A 38 -0.06 16.86 -6.77
CA ASP A 38 -1.33 17.57 -6.68
C ASP A 38 -2.54 16.72 -7.10
N TYR A 39 -2.33 15.53 -7.68
CA TYR A 39 -3.43 14.67 -8.15
C TYR A 39 -4.23 14.06 -6.99
N VAL A 40 -3.60 13.89 -5.83
CA VAL A 40 -4.26 13.77 -4.53
C VAL A 40 -3.46 14.57 -3.50
N LYS A 41 -4.06 14.90 -2.36
CA LYS A 41 -3.30 15.51 -1.27
C LYS A 41 -2.41 14.44 -0.65
N HIS A 42 -1.09 14.58 -0.75
CA HIS A 42 -0.14 13.61 -0.21
C HIS A 42 0.39 13.99 1.18
N HIS A 43 0.73 12.95 1.95
CA HIS A 43 1.44 13.11 3.21
C HIS A 43 2.84 13.70 2.96
N ILE A 44 3.29 14.63 3.79
CA ILE A 44 4.58 15.32 3.63
C ILE A 44 5.77 14.35 3.58
N GLN A 45 5.82 13.36 4.49
CA GLN A 45 6.85 12.31 4.46
C GLN A 45 6.86 11.48 3.18
N LYS A 46 5.71 11.28 2.51
CA LYS A 46 5.65 10.58 1.23
C LYS A 46 6.37 11.37 0.15
N VAL A 47 5.98 12.64 -0.04
CA VAL A 47 6.57 13.52 -1.06
C VAL A 47 8.08 13.67 -0.82
N VAL A 48 8.47 13.97 0.42
CA VAL A 48 9.88 14.12 0.81
C VAL A 48 10.66 12.82 0.63
N GLY A 49 10.07 11.67 0.98
CA GLY A 49 10.68 10.36 0.82
C GLY A 49 10.99 10.04 -0.65
N PHE A 50 10.02 10.26 -1.55
CA PHE A 50 10.23 10.05 -2.99
C PHE A 50 11.27 11.02 -3.56
N PHE A 51 11.22 12.31 -3.23
CA PHE A 51 12.21 13.28 -3.74
C PHE A 51 13.62 12.98 -3.22
N ALA A 52 13.77 12.65 -1.94
CA ALA A 52 15.06 12.24 -1.39
C ALA A 52 15.59 10.97 -2.08
N ALA A 53 14.73 9.99 -2.32
CA ALA A 53 15.10 8.77 -3.02
C ALA A 53 15.51 9.02 -4.48
N MET A 54 14.78 9.88 -5.20
CA MET A 54 15.11 10.30 -6.57
C MET A 54 16.48 10.97 -6.65
N ARG A 55 16.76 11.93 -5.75
CA ARG A 55 18.04 12.64 -5.69
C ARG A 55 19.19 11.68 -5.38
N ASN A 56 19.02 10.78 -4.40
CA ASN A 56 20.03 9.78 -4.08
C ASN A 56 20.28 8.80 -5.23
N PHE A 57 19.22 8.36 -5.91
CA PHE A 57 19.32 7.50 -7.08
C PHE A 57 20.12 8.16 -8.21
N LYS A 58 19.80 9.41 -8.54
CA LYS A 58 20.52 10.22 -9.53
C LYS A 58 21.99 10.38 -9.15
N ASN A 59 22.28 10.83 -7.92
CA ASN A 59 23.65 11.07 -7.48
C ASN A 59 24.51 9.79 -7.49
N ASP A 60 23.94 8.66 -7.07
CA ASP A 60 24.62 7.37 -7.09
C ASP A 60 24.93 6.90 -8.52
N LEU A 61 24.00 7.07 -9.46
CA LEU A 61 24.22 6.71 -10.87
C LEU A 61 25.17 7.66 -11.59
N GLU A 62 25.12 8.97 -11.31
CA GLU A 62 26.11 9.92 -11.82
C GLU A 62 27.52 9.61 -11.34
N SER A 63 27.68 9.22 -10.07
CA SER A 63 28.99 8.79 -9.55
C SER A 63 29.55 7.55 -10.27
N ARG A 64 28.68 6.78 -10.94
CA ARG A 64 29.03 5.65 -11.80
C ARG A 64 29.19 6.02 -13.29
N GLY A 65 29.08 7.30 -13.64
CA GLY A 65 29.30 7.83 -14.99
C GLY A 65 28.06 7.91 -15.89
N HIS A 66 26.85 7.80 -15.33
CA HIS A 66 25.60 8.03 -16.08
C HIS A 66 25.25 9.51 -16.13
N SER A 67 24.78 10.02 -17.28
CA SER A 67 24.44 11.43 -17.46
C SER A 67 22.97 11.71 -17.15
N PHE A 68 22.67 12.75 -16.37
CA PHE A 68 21.30 13.13 -15.99
C PHE A 68 20.95 14.58 -16.35
N LEU A 69 19.70 14.78 -16.74
CA LEU A 69 18.98 16.05 -16.63
C LEU A 69 17.96 15.90 -15.49
N TYR A 70 18.23 16.57 -14.37
CA TYR A 70 17.38 16.52 -13.18
C TYR A 70 16.78 17.88 -12.89
N PHE A 71 15.45 17.94 -12.78
CA PHE A 71 14.72 19.17 -12.48
C PHE A 71 14.09 19.08 -11.09
N HIS A 72 14.52 19.95 -10.18
CA HIS A 72 13.89 20.14 -8.88
C HIS A 72 12.48 20.75 -9.00
N ILE A 73 11.67 20.59 -7.97
CA ILE A 73 10.27 21.06 -7.96
C ILE A 73 10.16 22.59 -8.09
N ASN A 74 11.11 23.32 -7.50
CA ASN A 74 11.19 24.78 -7.52
C ASN A 74 12.12 25.33 -8.61
N ASN A 75 12.69 24.47 -9.48
CA ASN A 75 13.56 24.94 -10.55
C ASN A 75 12.75 25.79 -11.56
N PRO A 76 13.13 27.07 -11.81
CA PRO A 76 12.42 27.94 -12.76
C PRO A 76 12.38 27.41 -14.21
N GLU A 77 13.33 26.55 -14.59
CA GLU A 77 13.38 25.90 -15.89
C GLU A 77 12.52 24.64 -15.98
N ASN A 78 11.94 24.16 -14.87
CA ASN A 78 11.04 23.03 -14.87
C ASN A 78 9.66 23.50 -15.37
N PRO A 79 9.19 23.08 -16.56
CA PRO A 79 7.94 23.59 -17.13
C PRO A 79 6.69 23.07 -16.42
N GLN A 80 6.84 22.12 -15.48
CA GLN A 80 5.74 21.49 -14.72
C GLN A 80 4.68 20.78 -15.60
N GLN A 81 5.00 20.56 -16.87
CA GLN A 81 4.18 19.83 -17.84
C GLN A 81 5.06 18.76 -18.47
N LEU A 82 4.68 17.49 -18.34
CA LEU A 82 5.53 16.35 -18.71
C LEU A 82 5.91 16.37 -20.20
N GLU A 83 4.96 16.71 -21.06
CA GLU A 83 5.18 16.87 -22.50
C GLU A 83 6.27 17.91 -22.80
N LYS A 84 6.13 19.11 -22.24
CA LYS A 84 7.10 20.21 -22.43
C LYS A 84 8.46 19.88 -21.83
N LEU A 85 8.49 19.15 -20.71
CA LEU A 85 9.73 18.70 -20.09
C LEU A 85 10.48 17.73 -21.01
N ILE A 86 9.77 16.77 -21.61
CA ILE A 86 10.34 15.82 -22.57
C ILE A 86 10.85 16.56 -23.81
N GLN A 87 10.05 17.47 -24.38
CA GLN A 87 10.46 18.31 -25.52
C GLN A 87 11.73 19.12 -25.20
N LEU A 88 11.76 19.81 -24.05
CA LEU A 88 12.92 20.57 -23.59
C LEU A 88 14.17 19.70 -23.47
N ALA A 89 14.04 18.48 -22.93
CA ALA A 89 15.16 17.55 -22.79
C ALA A 89 15.69 17.07 -24.16
N LEU A 90 14.79 16.79 -25.10
CA LEU A 90 15.14 16.42 -26.47
C LEU A 90 15.89 17.55 -27.18
N GLU A 91 15.40 18.79 -27.08
CA GLU A 91 16.03 19.98 -27.65
C GLU A 91 17.42 20.25 -27.05
N ARG A 92 17.55 20.23 -25.72
CA ARG A 92 18.83 20.47 -25.03
C ARG A 92 19.90 19.46 -25.36
N THR A 93 19.51 18.21 -25.60
CA THR A 93 20.45 17.12 -25.84
C THR A 93 20.74 16.93 -27.33
N GLY A 94 19.83 17.34 -28.21
CA GLY A 94 19.84 16.97 -29.63
C GLY A 94 19.53 15.48 -29.83
N ALA A 95 18.77 14.87 -28.91
CA ALA A 95 18.41 13.47 -28.98
C ALA A 95 17.42 13.20 -30.11
N SER A 96 17.61 12.06 -30.77
CA SER A 96 16.77 11.62 -31.88
C SER A 96 16.00 10.34 -31.54
N CYS A 97 15.98 9.95 -30.28
CA CYS A 97 15.15 8.87 -29.75
C CYS A 97 14.75 9.17 -28.30
N PHE A 98 13.51 8.83 -27.96
CA PHE A 98 12.97 8.91 -26.59
C PHE A 98 12.61 7.51 -26.08
N GLU A 99 13.14 7.13 -24.92
CA GLU A 99 12.75 5.87 -24.26
C GLU A 99 12.21 6.15 -22.86
N TYR A 100 11.33 5.28 -22.37
CA TYR A 100 10.78 5.36 -21.01
C TYR A 100 10.52 3.96 -20.45
N GLN A 101 10.53 3.84 -19.13
CA GLN A 101 10.03 2.62 -18.48
C GLN A 101 8.53 2.74 -18.28
N LEU A 102 7.81 1.63 -18.48
CA LEU A 102 6.36 1.58 -18.35
C LEU A 102 5.91 2.05 -16.94
N PRO A 103 5.02 3.05 -16.83
CA PRO A 103 4.62 3.67 -15.56
C PRO A 103 3.65 2.80 -14.78
N ASP A 104 3.72 2.77 -13.45
CA ASP A 104 2.84 1.90 -12.68
C ASP A 104 1.41 2.45 -12.43
N GLU A 105 1.06 3.62 -13.00
CA GLU A 105 -0.31 4.16 -12.97
C GLU A 105 -0.89 4.32 -14.40
N TYR A 106 -2.17 3.97 -14.55
CA TYR A 106 -2.93 4.00 -15.81
C TYR A 106 -3.02 5.41 -16.37
N ARG A 107 -3.27 6.43 -15.51
CA ARG A 107 -3.26 7.85 -15.91
C ARG A 107 -1.95 8.21 -16.63
N LEU A 108 -0.82 7.86 -16.04
CA LEU A 108 0.50 8.19 -16.54
C LEU A 108 0.86 7.36 -17.78
N GLU A 109 0.37 6.12 -17.87
CA GLU A 109 0.46 5.33 -19.10
C GLU A 109 -0.27 6.00 -20.27
N GLN A 110 -1.51 6.46 -20.06
CA GLN A 110 -2.24 7.17 -21.10
C GLN A 110 -1.54 8.47 -21.49
N GLN A 111 -1.04 9.23 -20.50
CA GLN A 111 -0.31 10.48 -20.75
C GLN A 111 0.96 10.24 -21.57
N LEU A 112 1.79 9.26 -21.20
CA LEU A 112 3.03 8.96 -21.91
C LEU A 112 2.78 8.42 -23.32
N ARG A 113 1.74 7.60 -23.51
CA ARG A 113 1.32 7.17 -24.86
C ARG A 113 0.95 8.36 -25.73
N ALA A 114 0.09 9.26 -25.21
CA ALA A 114 -0.33 10.45 -25.94
C ALA A 114 0.85 11.37 -26.29
N ILE A 115 1.82 11.56 -25.38
CA ILE A 115 3.05 12.33 -25.66
C ILE A 115 3.88 11.64 -26.74
N CYS A 116 4.03 10.31 -26.69
CA CYS A 116 4.80 9.59 -27.69
C CYS A 116 4.18 9.69 -29.09
N ASP A 117 2.85 9.78 -29.19
CA ASP A 117 2.13 9.95 -30.45
C ASP A 117 2.34 11.35 -31.08
N THR A 118 2.78 12.36 -30.29
CA THR A 118 3.07 13.72 -30.78
C THR A 118 4.53 13.95 -31.17
N LEU A 119 5.43 13.00 -30.89
CA LEU A 119 6.86 13.13 -31.19
C LEU A 119 7.19 12.62 -32.60
N ASP A 120 7.89 13.43 -33.40
CA ASP A 120 8.39 13.05 -34.74
C ASP A 120 9.63 12.12 -34.72
N ILE A 121 10.02 11.64 -33.54
CA ILE A 121 11.19 10.78 -33.33
C ILE A 121 10.77 9.39 -32.83
N PRO A 122 11.57 8.35 -33.07
CA PRO A 122 11.30 7.02 -32.53
C PRO A 122 11.16 7.02 -31.00
N THR A 123 10.08 6.41 -30.51
CA THR A 123 9.83 6.20 -29.09
C THR A 123 9.88 4.71 -28.73
N LYS A 124 10.33 4.38 -27.51
CA LYS A 124 10.36 2.99 -27.03
C LYS A 124 10.04 2.88 -25.54
N ALA A 125 9.12 1.98 -25.21
CA ALA A 125 8.83 1.60 -23.83
C ALA A 125 9.53 0.29 -23.45
N VAL A 126 10.01 0.19 -22.20
CA VAL A 126 10.54 -1.06 -21.62
C VAL A 126 9.91 -1.34 -20.25
N GLY A 127 9.95 -2.59 -19.80
CA GLY A 127 9.52 -2.94 -18.44
C GLY A 127 10.47 -2.39 -17.38
N THR A 128 10.02 -2.23 -16.15
CA THR A 128 10.83 -1.76 -15.01
C THR A 128 11.74 -2.83 -14.40
N GLU A 129 11.68 -4.06 -14.92
CA GLU A 129 12.48 -5.23 -14.47
C GLU A 129 12.37 -5.50 -12.96
N HIS A 130 11.25 -5.13 -12.35
CA HIS A 130 11.07 -5.16 -10.90
C HIS A 130 10.09 -6.23 -10.42
N PHE A 131 9.04 -6.51 -11.19
CA PHE A 131 7.98 -7.45 -10.80
C PHE A 131 8.31 -8.88 -11.23
N TYR A 132 7.81 -9.87 -10.49
CA TYR A 132 7.91 -11.27 -10.93
C TYR A 132 7.07 -11.55 -12.17
N THR A 133 6.02 -10.75 -12.38
CA THR A 133 5.05 -10.91 -13.46
C THR A 133 5.10 -9.81 -14.51
N SER A 134 4.74 -10.18 -15.74
CA SER A 134 4.31 -9.19 -16.74
C SER A 134 2.99 -8.54 -16.29
N ARG A 135 2.59 -7.43 -16.91
CA ARG A 135 1.30 -6.77 -16.59
C ARG A 135 0.09 -7.65 -16.88
N TYR A 136 0.20 -8.55 -17.85
CA TYR A 136 -0.91 -9.33 -18.39
C TYR A 136 -0.92 -10.78 -17.87
N GLU A 137 0.08 -11.18 -17.11
CA GLU A 137 0.21 -12.57 -16.66
C GLU A 137 -0.97 -13.04 -15.79
N LEU A 138 -1.53 -12.14 -14.96
CA LEU A 138 -2.72 -12.48 -14.18
C LEU A 138 -3.94 -12.71 -15.09
N GLU A 139 -4.14 -11.84 -16.08
CA GLU A 139 -5.22 -11.99 -17.06
C GLU A 139 -5.09 -13.31 -17.82
N GLU A 140 -3.90 -13.62 -18.32
CA GLU A 140 -3.60 -14.87 -19.01
C GLU A 140 -3.87 -16.10 -18.12
N PHE A 141 -3.39 -16.08 -16.88
CA PHE A 141 -3.58 -17.19 -15.94
C PHE A 141 -5.05 -17.46 -15.61
N PHE A 142 -5.88 -16.42 -15.59
CA PHE A 142 -7.31 -16.53 -15.30
C PHE A 142 -8.21 -16.51 -16.54
N LYS A 143 -7.65 -16.55 -17.76
CA LYS A 143 -8.42 -16.60 -18.99
C LYS A 143 -9.42 -17.76 -18.97
N GLY A 144 -10.71 -17.46 -19.11
CA GLY A 144 -11.81 -18.43 -19.08
C GLY A 144 -12.19 -18.95 -17.68
N LYS A 145 -11.53 -18.51 -16.60
CA LYS A 145 -11.90 -18.87 -15.23
C LYS A 145 -12.97 -17.91 -14.71
N LYS A 146 -13.90 -18.44 -13.91
CA LYS A 146 -15.02 -17.66 -13.33
C LYS A 146 -14.61 -16.79 -12.15
N GLN A 147 -13.52 -17.12 -11.45
CA GLN A 147 -13.09 -16.44 -10.23
C GLN A 147 -11.58 -16.23 -10.24
N LEU A 148 -11.17 -15.06 -9.75
CA LEU A 148 -9.78 -14.69 -9.52
C LEU A 148 -9.47 -14.99 -8.04
N ILE A 149 -8.81 -16.10 -7.77
CA ILE A 149 -8.50 -16.53 -6.39
C ILE A 149 -7.01 -16.37 -6.14
N MET A 150 -6.62 -15.45 -5.24
CA MET A 150 -5.22 -15.16 -4.91
C MET A 150 -4.43 -16.43 -4.58
N GLU A 151 -4.99 -17.35 -3.80
CA GLU A 151 -4.30 -18.60 -3.44
C GLU A 151 -3.90 -19.43 -4.68
N SER A 152 -4.77 -19.49 -5.69
CA SER A 152 -4.46 -20.23 -6.93
C SER A 152 -3.33 -19.57 -7.73
N PHE A 153 -3.30 -18.23 -7.75
CA PHE A 153 -2.24 -17.45 -8.37
C PHE A 153 -0.92 -17.59 -7.60
N TYR A 154 -0.94 -17.50 -6.27
CA TYR A 154 0.23 -17.69 -5.43
C TYR A 154 0.87 -19.07 -5.60
N ARG A 155 0.06 -20.14 -5.66
CA ARG A 155 0.56 -21.50 -5.96
C ARG A 155 1.23 -21.58 -7.34
N MET A 156 0.67 -20.90 -8.35
CA MET A 156 1.28 -20.81 -9.67
C MET A 156 2.62 -20.08 -9.60
N MET A 157 2.67 -18.90 -8.95
CA MET A 157 3.88 -18.11 -8.80
C MET A 157 5.00 -18.87 -8.10
N ARG A 158 4.68 -19.58 -7.02
CA ARG A 158 5.65 -20.42 -6.30
C ARG A 158 6.24 -21.52 -7.18
N LYS A 159 5.41 -22.20 -7.98
CA LYS A 159 5.89 -23.23 -8.91
C LYS A 159 6.73 -22.63 -10.04
N LYS A 160 6.27 -21.53 -10.64
CA LYS A 160 6.94 -20.87 -11.76
C LYS A 160 8.34 -20.39 -11.39
N HIS A 161 8.50 -19.86 -10.18
CA HIS A 161 9.75 -19.25 -9.72
C HIS A 161 10.53 -20.13 -8.73
N ASP A 162 10.11 -21.39 -8.53
CA ASP A 162 10.72 -22.36 -7.63
C ASP A 162 10.91 -21.86 -6.18
N ILE A 163 9.92 -21.09 -5.68
CA ILE A 163 9.99 -20.45 -4.37
C ILE A 163 9.43 -21.39 -3.29
N MET A 164 10.29 -21.74 -2.33
CA MET A 164 10.01 -22.70 -1.23
C MET A 164 9.55 -24.07 -1.75
N MET A 165 10.01 -24.52 -2.91
CA MET A 165 9.58 -25.78 -3.52
C MET A 165 10.61 -26.88 -3.25
N VAL A 166 10.15 -28.11 -2.97
CA VAL A 166 10.98 -29.31 -2.80
C VAL A 166 10.38 -30.42 -3.65
N ASN A 167 11.13 -30.92 -4.65
CA ASN A 167 10.68 -31.96 -5.57
C ASN A 167 9.29 -31.68 -6.19
N GLY A 168 9.02 -30.42 -6.55
CA GLY A 168 7.74 -29.99 -7.13
C GLY A 168 6.57 -29.88 -6.14
N GLN A 169 6.80 -30.11 -4.84
CA GLN A 169 5.84 -29.94 -3.75
C GLN A 169 6.21 -28.74 -2.88
N PRO A 170 5.26 -28.13 -2.15
CA PRO A 170 5.60 -27.03 -1.25
C PRO A 170 6.44 -27.53 -0.06
N ASP A 171 7.50 -26.80 0.27
CA ASP A 171 8.28 -26.98 1.50
C ASP A 171 7.35 -26.97 2.74
N GLY A 172 7.65 -27.83 3.70
CA GLY A 172 6.79 -28.11 4.87
C GLY A 172 5.45 -28.79 4.55
N GLY A 173 5.24 -29.24 3.30
CA GLY A 173 4.07 -30.04 2.90
C GLY A 173 2.75 -29.28 2.80
N LYS A 174 2.75 -27.95 2.98
CA LYS A 174 1.55 -27.10 2.89
C LYS A 174 1.82 -25.86 2.06
N TRP A 175 0.82 -25.42 1.32
CA TRP A 175 0.90 -24.19 0.53
C TRP A 175 0.79 -22.92 1.37
N ASN A 176 0.11 -23.00 2.51
CA ASN A 176 -0.25 -21.84 3.33
C ASN A 176 -0.31 -22.21 4.83
N PHE A 177 0.31 -21.40 5.68
CA PHE A 177 0.33 -21.52 7.15
C PHE A 177 -0.45 -20.41 7.88
N ASP A 178 -1.38 -19.72 7.21
CA ASP A 178 -2.13 -18.55 7.73
C ASP A 178 -2.82 -18.77 9.08
N HIS A 179 -3.28 -20.00 9.36
CA HIS A 179 -3.93 -20.33 10.63
C HIS A 179 -3.01 -20.13 11.84
N ASN A 180 -1.69 -20.17 11.65
CA ASN A 180 -0.69 -20.00 12.69
C ASN A 180 -0.39 -18.51 12.96
N ASN A 181 -0.84 -17.59 12.10
CA ASN A 181 -0.35 -16.21 12.03
C ASN A 181 -1.30 -15.16 12.66
N ARG A 182 -2.09 -15.57 13.66
CA ARG A 182 -3.18 -14.74 14.22
C ARG A 182 -3.17 -14.65 15.73
N LYS A 183 -1.98 -14.69 16.34
CA LYS A 183 -1.85 -14.58 17.80
C LYS A 183 -1.93 -13.12 18.21
N LYS A 184 -2.55 -12.86 19.36
CA LYS A 184 -2.48 -11.57 20.03
C LYS A 184 -1.09 -11.41 20.65
N TRP A 185 -0.48 -10.25 20.50
CA TRP A 185 0.73 -9.91 21.25
C TRP A 185 0.36 -9.40 22.65
N THR A 186 0.99 -9.96 23.69
CA THR A 186 0.67 -9.67 25.10
C THR A 186 1.86 -9.07 25.86
N GLY A 187 2.83 -8.47 25.15
CA GLY A 187 4.09 -7.98 25.73
C GLY A 187 5.19 -9.05 25.85
N THR A 188 4.88 -10.31 25.52
CA THR A 188 5.85 -11.41 25.50
C THR A 188 6.72 -11.34 24.25
N HIS A 189 8.03 -11.61 24.38
CA HIS A 189 9.04 -11.37 23.33
C HIS A 189 9.12 -9.87 23.02
N GLY A 190 10.03 -9.17 23.71
CA GLY A 190 10.20 -7.73 23.55
C GLY A 190 10.45 -7.36 22.09
N ILE A 191 9.77 -6.33 21.60
CA ILE A 191 9.93 -5.87 20.22
C ILE A 191 11.26 -5.09 20.15
N PRO A 192 12.20 -5.50 19.28
CA PRO A 192 13.45 -4.78 19.10
C PRO A 192 13.19 -3.35 18.61
N LYS A 193 13.88 -2.36 19.19
CA LYS A 193 13.77 -0.95 18.81
C LYS A 193 14.01 -0.77 17.32
N GLU A 194 13.13 -0.05 16.65
CA GLU A 194 13.17 0.10 15.21
C GLU A 194 14.49 0.71 14.70
N LEU A 195 14.94 0.23 13.54
CA LEU A 195 16.06 0.82 12.85
C LEU A 195 15.71 2.26 12.46
N ASN A 196 16.57 3.20 12.83
CA ASN A 196 16.36 4.62 12.56
C ASN A 196 17.50 5.23 11.72
N PHE A 197 17.16 5.91 10.61
CA PHE A 197 18.16 6.52 9.71
C PHE A 197 18.51 7.97 10.08
N LYS A 198 17.59 8.69 10.74
CA LYS A 198 17.78 10.07 11.25
C LYS A 198 18.38 11.03 10.22
N GLN A 199 17.78 11.09 9.03
CA GLN A 199 18.26 11.91 7.92
C GLN A 199 17.76 13.35 8.05
N ASP A 200 18.56 14.31 7.60
CA ASP A 200 18.13 15.70 7.43
C ASP A 200 17.55 15.89 6.02
N VAL A 201 16.29 16.32 5.96
CA VAL A 201 15.53 16.57 4.73
C VAL A 201 14.98 18.01 4.67
N SER A 202 15.47 18.89 5.53
CA SER A 202 14.97 20.27 5.68
C SER A 202 15.03 21.07 4.38
N ALA A 203 16.06 20.83 3.55
CA ALA A 203 16.18 21.46 2.22
C ALA A 203 15.01 21.09 1.30
N ILE A 204 14.64 19.81 1.22
CA ILE A 204 13.50 19.36 0.40
C ILE A 204 12.21 19.99 0.91
N VAL A 205 12.03 20.05 2.23
CA VAL A 205 10.83 20.65 2.83
C VAL A 205 10.75 22.16 2.53
N ALA A 206 11.87 22.87 2.53
CA ALA A 206 11.92 24.27 2.11
C ALA A 206 11.53 24.46 0.63
N GLU A 207 12.06 23.61 -0.26
CA GLU A 207 11.72 23.63 -1.69
C GLU A 207 10.23 23.34 -1.93
N LEU A 208 9.62 22.42 -1.18
CA LEU A 208 8.17 22.16 -1.24
C LEU A 208 7.34 23.37 -0.81
N LYS A 209 7.77 24.08 0.25
CA LYS A 209 7.12 25.31 0.73
C LYS A 209 7.21 26.42 -0.33
N GLU A 210 8.39 26.63 -0.92
CA GLU A 210 8.60 27.61 -1.99
C GLU A 210 7.74 27.29 -3.22
N ALA A 211 7.71 26.01 -3.62
CA ALA A 211 6.90 25.53 -4.73
C ALA A 211 5.40 25.46 -4.41
N LYS A 212 4.96 25.82 -3.19
CA LYS A 212 3.55 25.79 -2.73
C LYS A 212 2.88 24.42 -2.93
N VAL A 213 3.59 23.34 -2.64
CA VAL A 213 3.05 21.98 -2.69
C VAL A 213 2.15 21.76 -1.46
N SER A 214 0.90 21.35 -1.69
CA SER A 214 -0.07 21.09 -0.62
C SER A 214 0.15 19.69 -0.04
N THR A 215 0.46 19.61 1.25
CA THR A 215 0.66 18.33 1.96
C THR A 215 -0.07 18.31 3.30
N PHE A 216 -0.13 17.14 3.93
CA PHE A 216 -0.64 16.97 5.30
C PHE A 216 0.24 16.01 6.10
N GLY A 217 -0.10 15.82 7.38
CA GLY A 217 0.66 14.99 8.31
C GLY A 217 1.91 15.69 8.85
N SER A 218 2.63 14.97 9.72
CA SER A 218 3.79 15.48 10.44
C SER A 218 5.10 15.02 9.78
N ILE A 219 6.16 15.80 9.94
CA ILE A 219 7.53 15.39 9.59
C ILE A 219 8.52 15.91 10.61
N LYS A 220 9.51 15.08 10.95
CA LYS A 220 10.70 15.49 11.71
C LYS A 220 11.83 15.77 10.72
N GLU A 221 11.95 17.02 10.26
CA GLU A 221 12.85 17.42 9.17
C GLU A 221 14.32 16.99 9.42
N ASN A 222 14.80 17.05 10.67
CA ASN A 222 16.16 16.67 11.07
C ASN A 222 16.32 15.20 11.50
N ALA A 223 15.27 14.38 11.39
CA ALA A 223 15.27 13.00 11.84
C ALA A 223 14.37 12.11 10.97
N PHE A 224 14.38 12.34 9.66
CA PHE A 224 13.58 11.58 8.71
C PHE A 224 14.00 10.11 8.68
N ASN A 225 13.00 9.23 8.81
CA ASN A 225 13.25 7.86 9.21
C ASN A 225 13.04 6.79 8.14
N TRP A 226 12.57 7.16 6.95
CA TRP A 226 12.37 6.21 5.87
C TRP A 226 13.66 6.02 5.07
N PRO A 227 13.94 4.80 4.54
CA PRO A 227 15.10 4.59 3.69
C PRO A 227 14.91 5.38 2.39
N THR A 228 15.92 6.13 1.97
CA THR A 228 15.94 6.95 0.76
C THR A 228 17.06 6.53 -0.19
N SER A 229 17.74 5.41 0.09
CA SER A 229 18.75 4.84 -0.78
C SER A 229 18.72 3.33 -0.73
N ARG A 230 19.22 2.70 -1.79
CA ARG A 230 19.36 1.24 -1.87
C ARG A 230 20.17 0.67 -0.69
N LYS A 231 21.26 1.33 -0.29
CA LYS A 231 22.08 0.93 0.86
C LYS A 231 21.26 0.87 2.16
N GLN A 232 20.45 1.89 2.42
CA GLN A 232 19.57 1.92 3.59
C GLN A 232 18.48 0.84 3.51
N CYS A 233 17.93 0.58 2.32
CA CYS A 233 16.96 -0.50 2.13
C CYS A 233 17.56 -1.87 2.50
N MET A 234 18.81 -2.15 2.08
CA MET A 234 19.51 -3.39 2.44
C MET A 234 19.71 -3.53 3.96
N LEU A 235 20.09 -2.45 4.66
CA LEU A 235 20.21 -2.45 6.11
C LEU A 235 18.86 -2.74 6.80
N LEU A 236 17.77 -2.20 6.28
CA LEU A 236 16.43 -2.45 6.80
C LEU A 236 16.00 -3.91 6.60
N LEU A 237 16.31 -4.50 5.44
CA LEU A 237 16.04 -5.91 5.15
C LEU A 237 16.84 -6.84 6.07
N GLU A 238 18.14 -6.57 6.23
CA GLU A 238 19.00 -7.31 7.15
C GLU A 238 18.49 -7.24 8.59
N TYR A 239 18.09 -6.04 9.02
CA TYR A 239 17.49 -5.82 10.34
C TYR A 239 16.21 -6.65 10.51
N PHE A 240 15.31 -6.62 9.52
CA PHE A 240 14.09 -7.42 9.54
C PHE A 240 14.38 -8.92 9.68
N CYS A 241 15.27 -9.47 8.84
CA CYS A 241 15.64 -10.89 8.90
C CYS A 241 16.19 -11.28 10.28
N LYS A 242 17.11 -10.47 10.81
CA LYS A 242 17.80 -10.79 12.07
C LYS A 242 16.93 -10.64 13.32
N HIS A 243 16.04 -9.65 13.35
CA HIS A 243 15.39 -9.22 14.59
C HIS A 243 13.89 -9.43 14.62
N LEU A 244 13.21 -9.44 13.47
CA LEU A 244 11.75 -9.39 13.42
C LEU A 244 11.12 -10.62 12.78
N LEU A 245 11.80 -11.23 11.80
CA LEU A 245 11.28 -12.35 11.01
C LEU A 245 10.81 -13.53 11.88
N VAL A 246 11.50 -13.81 12.98
CA VAL A 246 11.18 -14.91 13.90
C VAL A 246 9.74 -14.86 14.45
N HIS A 247 9.14 -13.67 14.52
CA HIS A 247 7.78 -13.46 15.04
C HIS A 247 6.85 -12.72 14.06
N PHE A 248 7.26 -12.57 12.80
CA PHE A 248 6.48 -11.86 11.78
C PHE A 248 5.08 -12.44 11.61
N GLY A 249 4.99 -13.74 11.35
CA GLY A 249 3.74 -14.46 11.17
C GLY A 249 2.93 -14.52 12.44
N ASP A 250 3.55 -14.87 13.57
CA ASP A 250 2.87 -15.05 14.87
C ASP A 250 1.95 -13.87 15.21
N TYR A 251 2.45 -12.65 15.03
CA TYR A 251 1.78 -11.41 15.41
C TYR A 251 1.36 -10.56 14.21
N GLN A 252 1.17 -11.16 13.04
CA GLN A 252 0.82 -10.47 11.79
C GLN A 252 -0.47 -9.63 11.89
N ASP A 253 -1.44 -10.09 12.69
CA ASP A 253 -2.73 -9.42 12.92
C ASP A 253 -2.79 -8.71 14.30
N ALA A 254 -1.71 -8.67 15.07
CA ALA A 254 -1.72 -8.05 16.39
C ALA A 254 -1.71 -6.51 16.28
N MET A 255 -2.36 -5.84 17.23
CA MET A 255 -2.36 -4.38 17.34
C MET A 255 -2.04 -3.98 18.78
N HIS A 256 -1.32 -2.87 18.95
CA HIS A 256 -0.96 -2.37 20.28
C HIS A 256 -0.96 -0.83 20.32
N THR A 257 -1.28 -0.26 21.48
CA THR A 257 -1.24 1.19 21.75
C THR A 257 0.18 1.77 21.70
N GLU A 258 1.14 1.05 22.25
CA GLU A 258 2.54 1.50 22.39
C GLU A 258 3.50 1.02 21.28
N GLU A 259 3.10 0.07 20.43
CA GLU A 259 4.00 -0.60 19.48
C GLU A 259 3.53 -0.41 18.04
N LYS A 260 3.96 0.69 17.43
CA LYS A 260 3.51 1.15 16.10
C LYS A 260 3.82 0.16 14.96
N PHE A 261 4.94 -0.56 15.08
CA PHE A 261 5.50 -1.37 13.99
C PHE A 261 5.44 -2.88 14.24
N LEU A 262 5.31 -3.31 15.50
CA LEU A 262 5.45 -4.71 15.91
C LEU A 262 6.62 -5.41 15.17
N PHE A 263 6.35 -6.56 14.55
CA PHE A 263 7.34 -7.38 13.84
C PHE A 263 7.28 -7.19 12.32
N HIS A 264 6.68 -6.09 11.83
CA HIS A 264 6.57 -5.82 10.40
C HIS A 264 7.88 -5.29 9.79
N SER A 265 8.15 -5.67 8.55
CA SER A 265 9.42 -5.37 7.87
C SER A 265 9.64 -3.90 7.49
N ARG A 266 8.56 -3.14 7.32
CA ARG A 266 8.58 -1.75 6.81
C ARG A 266 9.27 -1.59 5.43
N LEU A 267 9.30 -2.65 4.63
CA LEU A 267 9.96 -2.68 3.32
C LEU A 267 9.08 -2.22 2.15
N SER A 268 7.81 -1.92 2.37
CA SER A 268 6.84 -1.59 1.32
C SER A 268 7.27 -0.35 0.50
N PHE A 269 7.72 0.72 1.15
CA PHE A 269 8.24 1.91 0.46
C PHE A 269 9.49 1.59 -0.38
N ALA A 270 10.44 0.83 0.17
CA ALA A 270 11.66 0.42 -0.53
C ALA A 270 11.35 -0.40 -1.79
N MET A 271 10.36 -1.29 -1.73
CA MET A 271 9.92 -2.06 -2.89
C MET A 271 9.12 -1.22 -3.88
N ASN A 272 8.18 -0.39 -3.43
CA ASN A 272 7.28 0.33 -4.33
C ASN A 272 7.97 1.50 -5.05
N SER A 273 9.00 2.09 -4.44
CA SER A 273 9.93 3.03 -5.11
C SER A 273 10.99 2.32 -5.98
N LYS A 274 11.02 0.99 -5.97
CA LYS A 274 11.93 0.10 -6.71
C LYS A 274 13.41 0.24 -6.34
N MET A 275 13.76 0.89 -5.22
CA MET A 275 15.12 0.88 -4.67
C MET A 275 15.62 -0.54 -4.33
N MET A 276 14.68 -1.45 -4.07
CA MET A 276 14.93 -2.86 -3.76
C MET A 276 13.88 -3.74 -4.45
N SER A 277 14.29 -4.80 -5.14
CA SER A 277 13.33 -5.68 -5.83
C SER A 277 12.65 -6.68 -4.86
N PRO A 278 11.43 -7.16 -5.16
CA PRO A 278 10.75 -8.19 -4.37
C PRO A 278 11.52 -9.50 -4.39
N LYS A 279 12.24 -9.77 -5.49
CA LYS A 279 13.11 -10.94 -5.63
C LYS A 279 14.27 -10.91 -4.65
N GLU A 280 14.96 -9.79 -4.55
CA GLU A 280 16.05 -9.63 -3.57
C GLU A 280 15.56 -9.79 -2.13
N VAL A 281 14.37 -9.28 -1.82
CA VAL A 281 13.75 -9.43 -0.50
C VAL A 281 13.45 -10.89 -0.18
N ILE A 282 12.78 -11.59 -1.09
CA ILE A 282 12.42 -13.01 -0.91
C ILE A 282 13.68 -13.87 -0.81
N ASP A 283 14.63 -13.69 -1.73
CA ASP A 283 15.87 -14.48 -1.75
C ASP A 283 16.66 -14.28 -0.44
N SER A 284 16.74 -13.06 0.08
CA SER A 284 17.42 -12.77 1.36
C SER A 284 16.71 -13.38 2.57
N VAL A 285 15.38 -13.32 2.61
CA VAL A 285 14.59 -13.91 3.69
C VAL A 285 14.69 -15.43 3.67
N LEU A 286 14.65 -16.04 2.49
CA LEU A 286 14.82 -17.49 2.34
C LEU A 286 16.23 -17.95 2.69
N GLY A 287 17.26 -17.22 2.23
CA GLY A 287 18.64 -17.50 2.63
C GLY A 287 18.81 -17.47 4.15
N TYR A 288 18.32 -16.41 4.79
CA TYR A 288 18.36 -16.31 6.25
C TYR A 288 17.59 -17.46 6.94
N TYR A 289 16.40 -17.81 6.45
CA TYR A 289 15.60 -18.91 7.00
C TYR A 289 16.31 -20.25 6.90
N TYR A 290 16.85 -20.62 5.74
CA TYR A 290 17.50 -21.92 5.57
C TYR A 290 18.78 -22.05 6.42
N ASP A 291 19.48 -20.95 6.67
CA ASP A 291 20.62 -20.89 7.60
C ASP A 291 20.20 -20.97 9.09
N HIS A 292 18.90 -20.76 9.40
CA HIS A 292 18.38 -20.62 10.77
C HIS A 292 17.04 -21.36 10.99
N THR A 293 16.90 -22.54 10.38
CA THR A 293 15.67 -23.35 10.47
C THR A 293 15.35 -23.82 11.90
N ASP A 294 16.33 -23.81 12.79
CA ASP A 294 16.20 -24.08 14.22
C ASP A 294 15.54 -22.92 15.00
N LYS A 295 15.57 -21.70 14.46
CA LYS A 295 15.08 -20.47 15.13
C LYS A 295 13.83 -19.91 14.48
N VAL A 296 13.74 -19.93 13.16
CA VAL A 296 12.63 -19.33 12.41
C VAL A 296 11.71 -20.42 11.92
N ALA A 297 10.45 -20.42 12.36
CA ALA A 297 9.48 -21.38 11.87
C ALA A 297 9.06 -21.08 10.42
N ILE A 298 8.83 -22.13 9.62
CA ILE A 298 8.40 -22.00 8.21
C ILE A 298 7.16 -21.12 8.04
N SER A 299 6.24 -21.10 9.01
CA SER A 299 5.01 -20.29 8.96
C SER A 299 5.29 -18.79 8.94
N GLN A 300 6.38 -18.34 9.58
CA GLN A 300 6.79 -16.95 9.58
C GLN A 300 7.22 -16.53 8.17
N VAL A 301 7.99 -17.41 7.52
CA VAL A 301 8.61 -17.16 6.21
C VAL A 301 7.61 -17.31 5.08
N GLU A 302 6.81 -18.39 5.07
CA GLU A 302 5.73 -18.55 4.08
C GLU A 302 4.73 -17.41 4.18
N GLY A 303 4.34 -17.02 5.40
CA GLY A 303 3.44 -15.89 5.63
C GLY A 303 3.97 -14.60 5.02
N PHE A 304 5.27 -14.33 5.19
CA PHE A 304 5.95 -13.15 4.62
C PHE A 304 6.02 -13.22 3.09
N VAL A 305 6.53 -14.33 2.55
CA VAL A 305 6.65 -14.56 1.10
C VAL A 305 5.29 -14.45 0.41
N ARG A 306 4.21 -14.94 1.03
CA ARG A 306 2.84 -14.83 0.51
C ARG A 306 2.34 -13.40 0.39
N GLN A 307 2.78 -12.47 1.25
CA GLN A 307 2.41 -11.06 1.10
C GLN A 307 3.05 -10.43 -0.15
N ILE A 308 4.27 -10.87 -0.49
CA ILE A 308 5.05 -10.31 -1.59
C ILE A 308 4.76 -11.04 -2.90
N LEU A 309 5.07 -12.33 -2.99
CA LEU A 309 4.89 -13.13 -4.20
C LEU A 309 3.41 -13.42 -4.50
N GLY A 310 2.56 -13.43 -3.47
CA GLY A 310 1.12 -13.62 -3.59
C GLY A 310 0.39 -12.30 -3.75
N TRP A 311 0.09 -11.63 -2.63
CA TRP A 311 -0.78 -10.46 -2.62
C TRP A 311 -0.27 -9.29 -3.45
N ARG A 312 1.00 -8.87 -3.31
CA ARG A 312 1.52 -7.73 -4.06
C ARG A 312 1.46 -7.95 -5.59
N GLU A 313 1.94 -9.10 -6.08
CA GLU A 313 1.86 -9.44 -7.51
C GLU A 313 0.40 -9.61 -7.98
N TYR A 314 -0.46 -10.20 -7.15
CA TYR A 314 -1.88 -10.36 -7.45
C TYR A 314 -2.59 -9.01 -7.60
N MET A 315 -2.38 -8.08 -6.67
CA MET A 315 -2.97 -6.74 -6.70
C MET A 315 -2.56 -5.96 -7.96
N ARG A 316 -1.29 -6.04 -8.35
CA ARG A 316 -0.82 -5.46 -9.62
C ARG A 316 -1.52 -6.06 -10.83
N GLY A 317 -1.66 -7.37 -10.86
CA GLY A 317 -2.32 -8.05 -11.97
C GLY A 317 -3.81 -7.68 -12.07
N ILE A 318 -4.51 -7.55 -10.94
CA ILE A 318 -5.90 -7.07 -10.90
C ILE A 318 -6.00 -5.65 -11.44
N TYR A 319 -5.12 -4.76 -10.98
CA TYR A 319 -5.10 -3.37 -11.42
C TYR A 319 -5.02 -3.27 -12.96
N TRP A 320 -4.02 -3.91 -13.57
CA TRP A 320 -3.84 -3.84 -15.02
C TRP A 320 -4.94 -4.55 -15.81
N LYS A 321 -5.53 -5.61 -15.25
CA LYS A 321 -6.63 -6.33 -15.89
C LYS A 321 -7.94 -5.52 -15.89
N GLU A 322 -8.22 -4.78 -14.81
CA GLU A 322 -9.55 -4.16 -14.59
C GLU A 322 -9.58 -2.65 -14.87
N MET A 323 -8.44 -1.96 -14.91
CA MET A 323 -8.39 -0.54 -15.24
C MET A 323 -8.79 -0.27 -16.71
N PRO A 324 -9.46 0.86 -17.00
CA PRO A 324 -9.81 1.94 -16.08
C PRO A 324 -11.16 1.75 -15.35
N LYS A 325 -11.90 0.67 -15.62
CA LYS A 325 -13.25 0.47 -15.06
C LYS A 325 -13.23 0.26 -13.55
N TYR A 326 -12.15 -0.33 -13.04
CA TYR A 326 -11.98 -0.62 -11.62
C TYR A 326 -12.15 0.61 -10.72
N ALA A 327 -11.62 1.77 -11.14
CA ALA A 327 -11.71 3.03 -10.40
C ALA A 327 -13.13 3.58 -10.26
N LYS A 328 -14.12 3.01 -10.97
CA LYS A 328 -15.54 3.43 -10.91
C LYS A 328 -16.42 2.45 -10.15
N LEU A 329 -15.87 1.37 -9.61
CA LEU A 329 -16.65 0.32 -8.96
C LEU A 329 -17.15 0.79 -7.59
N ASN A 330 -18.46 0.67 -7.38
CA ASN A 330 -19.14 0.92 -6.12
C ASN A 330 -20.33 -0.04 -5.96
N GLN A 331 -20.05 -1.35 -5.93
CA GLN A 331 -21.06 -2.41 -5.92
C GLN A 331 -22.05 -2.33 -4.75
N LEU A 332 -21.62 -1.74 -3.62
CA LEU A 332 -22.45 -1.58 -2.43
C LEU A 332 -23.24 -0.27 -2.41
N ASP A 333 -23.07 0.60 -3.41
CA ASP A 333 -23.76 1.89 -3.52
C ASP A 333 -23.58 2.76 -2.26
N ASN A 334 -22.31 2.96 -1.88
CA ASN A 334 -21.91 3.75 -0.71
C ASN A 334 -21.61 5.21 -1.11
N HIS A 335 -22.13 6.18 -0.37
CA HIS A 335 -22.08 7.62 -0.75
C HIS A 335 -21.74 8.58 0.40
N ASN A 336 -21.58 8.09 1.63
CA ASN A 336 -21.32 8.99 2.76
C ASN A 336 -19.92 9.60 2.65
N PRO A 337 -19.72 10.84 3.14
CA PRO A 337 -18.39 11.46 3.14
C PRO A 337 -17.46 10.77 4.13
N LEU A 338 -16.16 10.98 3.94
CA LEU A 338 -15.11 10.60 4.88
C LEU A 338 -15.12 11.59 6.06
N PRO A 339 -15.18 11.12 7.31
CA PRO A 339 -15.21 12.01 8.48
C PRO A 339 -13.97 12.88 8.63
N ASP A 340 -14.13 14.08 9.21
CA ASP A 340 -13.03 15.04 9.38
C ASP A 340 -11.92 14.51 10.30
N PHE A 341 -12.26 13.66 11.28
CA PHE A 341 -11.26 13.04 12.15
C PHE A 341 -10.24 12.17 11.41
N PHE A 342 -10.48 11.74 10.17
CA PHE A 342 -9.46 11.07 9.34
C PHE A 342 -8.25 11.97 9.02
N TRP A 343 -8.44 13.29 9.07
CA TRP A 343 -7.40 14.27 8.79
C TRP A 343 -6.77 14.85 10.07
N THR A 344 -7.42 14.70 11.22
CA THR A 344 -7.02 15.32 12.49
C THR A 344 -6.64 14.31 13.58
N GLY A 345 -7.13 13.07 13.50
CA GLY A 345 -7.02 12.07 14.57
C GLY A 345 -7.91 12.36 15.79
N ASN A 346 -8.76 13.39 15.74
CA ASN A 346 -9.59 13.81 16.86
C ASN A 346 -10.86 12.97 16.95
N THR A 347 -10.78 11.85 17.64
CA THR A 347 -11.92 10.95 17.91
C THR A 347 -11.77 10.30 19.29
N LYS A 348 -12.89 9.93 19.92
CA LYS A 348 -12.89 9.20 21.22
C LYS A 348 -12.74 7.69 21.02
N MET A 349 -12.92 7.19 19.80
CA MET A 349 -12.64 5.79 19.45
C MET A 349 -11.13 5.53 19.49
N ASN A 350 -10.65 4.96 20.60
CA ASN A 350 -9.21 4.80 20.84
C ASN A 350 -8.47 4.04 19.72
N CYS A 351 -9.07 3.00 19.14
CA CYS A 351 -8.49 2.29 18.00
C CYS A 351 -8.31 3.20 16.77
N MET A 352 -9.31 4.02 16.44
CA MET A 352 -9.25 4.97 15.33
C MET A 352 -8.23 6.07 15.62
N LYS A 353 -8.22 6.61 16.84
CA LYS A 353 -7.25 7.61 17.30
C LYS A 353 -5.81 7.13 17.11
N HIS A 354 -5.49 5.91 17.56
CA HIS A 354 -4.14 5.35 17.41
C HIS A 354 -3.82 5.05 15.94
N ALA A 355 -4.72 4.40 15.19
CA ALA A 355 -4.45 4.04 13.80
C ALA A 355 -4.30 5.27 12.89
N ILE A 356 -5.21 6.25 12.99
CA ILE A 356 -5.14 7.50 12.20
C ILE A 356 -3.98 8.38 12.68
N GLY A 357 -3.81 8.55 13.99
CA GLY A 357 -2.71 9.33 14.55
C GLY A 357 -1.35 8.81 14.07
N GLN A 358 -1.16 7.49 14.09
CA GLN A 358 0.04 6.86 13.55
C GLN A 358 0.20 7.11 12.03
N SER A 359 -0.89 7.03 11.26
CA SER A 359 -0.86 7.35 9.83
C SER A 359 -0.47 8.81 9.56
N LEU A 360 -0.94 9.76 10.37
CA LEU A 360 -0.60 11.18 10.26
C LEU A 360 0.81 11.53 10.77
N ASP A 361 1.33 10.77 11.74
CA ASP A 361 2.63 11.04 12.35
C ASP A 361 3.79 10.34 11.64
N GLU A 362 3.54 9.16 11.08
CA GLU A 362 4.58 8.29 10.51
C GLU A 362 4.39 8.01 9.01
N ALA A 363 3.30 8.46 8.39
CA ALA A 363 2.88 8.00 7.05
C ALA A 363 2.75 6.47 6.95
N TYR A 364 2.45 5.80 8.06
CA TYR A 364 2.45 4.34 8.15
C TYR A 364 1.43 3.80 9.15
N ALA A 365 0.65 2.84 8.70
CA ALA A 365 -0.06 1.88 9.52
C ALA A 365 0.24 0.48 8.97
N HIS A 366 0.32 -0.53 9.83
CA HIS A 366 0.50 -1.90 9.37
C HIS A 366 -0.82 -2.48 8.81
N HIS A 367 -0.73 -3.59 8.09
CA HIS A 367 -1.84 -4.10 7.24
C HIS A 367 -3.18 -4.23 7.99
N ILE A 368 -3.18 -4.77 9.20
CA ILE A 368 -4.43 -5.02 9.92
C ILE A 368 -5.06 -3.74 10.50
N GLN A 369 -4.28 -2.70 10.79
CA GLN A 369 -4.81 -1.37 11.12
C GLN A 369 -5.53 -0.76 9.91
N ARG A 370 -4.90 -0.84 8.73
CA ARG A 370 -5.51 -0.41 7.45
C ARG A 370 -6.81 -1.17 7.21
N LEU A 371 -6.78 -2.50 7.25
CA LEU A 371 -7.96 -3.30 6.89
C LEU A 371 -9.07 -3.28 7.97
N MET A 372 -8.75 -3.64 9.21
CA MET A 372 -9.75 -4.00 10.22
C MET A 372 -10.10 -2.89 11.21
N VAL A 373 -9.37 -1.78 11.19
CA VAL A 373 -9.69 -0.57 11.97
C VAL A 373 -10.20 0.51 11.03
N ILE A 374 -9.33 1.09 10.22
CA ILE A 374 -9.66 2.24 9.38
C ILE A 374 -10.61 1.84 8.25
N GLY A 375 -10.24 0.81 7.47
CA GLY A 375 -11.01 0.30 6.35
C GLY A 375 -12.37 -0.27 6.76
N ASN A 376 -12.38 -1.06 7.85
CA ASN A 376 -13.61 -1.58 8.45
C ASN A 376 -14.54 -0.44 8.89
N TYR A 377 -14.03 0.60 9.56
CA TYR A 377 -14.85 1.76 9.93
C TYR A 377 -15.46 2.42 8.70
N ALA A 378 -14.65 2.77 7.69
CA ALA A 378 -15.12 3.42 6.46
C ALA A 378 -16.19 2.59 5.72
N LEU A 379 -16.01 1.26 5.69
CA LEU A 379 -16.99 0.37 5.08
C LEU A 379 -18.30 0.33 5.88
N LEU A 380 -18.19 0.24 7.22
CA LEU A 380 -19.34 0.20 8.11
C LEU A 380 -20.13 1.51 8.12
N THR A 381 -19.46 2.65 7.92
CA THR A 381 -20.11 3.96 7.73
C THR A 381 -20.60 4.18 6.31
N GLN A 382 -20.44 3.20 5.41
CA GLN A 382 -20.89 3.27 4.02
C GLN A 382 -20.29 4.49 3.28
N THR A 383 -19.01 4.78 3.56
CA THR A 383 -18.27 5.88 2.97
C THR A 383 -18.05 5.64 1.48
N ASN A 384 -18.13 6.71 0.68
CA ASN A 384 -17.87 6.67 -0.76
C ASN A 384 -16.45 6.12 -1.03
N PRO A 385 -16.29 5.04 -1.82
CA PRO A 385 -14.98 4.46 -2.11
C PRO A 385 -13.98 5.46 -2.71
N ASP A 386 -14.44 6.46 -3.47
CA ASP A 386 -13.57 7.49 -4.04
C ASP A 386 -12.85 8.32 -2.95
N GLU A 387 -13.53 8.61 -1.85
CA GLU A 387 -12.94 9.34 -0.73
C GLU A 387 -11.96 8.48 0.07
N VAL A 388 -12.28 7.19 0.21
CA VAL A 388 -11.42 6.22 0.88
C VAL A 388 -10.13 6.02 0.07
N ASP A 389 -10.23 5.83 -1.24
CA ASP A 389 -9.07 5.74 -2.14
C ASP A 389 -8.18 6.99 -2.03
N ALA A 390 -8.77 8.19 -2.12
CA ALA A 390 -8.01 9.44 -2.04
C ALA A 390 -7.23 9.56 -0.71
N TRP A 391 -7.82 9.15 0.40
CA TRP A 391 -7.15 9.17 1.70
C TRP A 391 -6.05 8.12 1.81
N TYR A 392 -6.32 6.86 1.42
CA TYR A 392 -5.31 5.79 1.44
C TYR A 392 -4.12 6.10 0.52
N LEU A 393 -4.37 6.63 -0.68
CA LEU A 393 -3.35 7.04 -1.64
C LEU A 393 -2.54 8.23 -1.14
N GLY A 394 -3.18 9.14 -0.41
CA GLY A 394 -2.53 10.32 0.17
C GLY A 394 -1.65 10.00 1.38
N VAL A 395 -2.16 9.20 2.33
CA VAL A 395 -1.61 9.13 3.70
C VAL A 395 -0.39 8.25 3.86
N TYR A 396 -0.28 7.16 3.09
CA TYR A 396 0.79 6.17 3.31
C TYR A 396 1.99 6.40 2.39
N ILE A 397 3.19 6.30 2.96
CA ILE A 397 4.45 6.47 2.22
C ILE A 397 4.61 5.46 1.07
N ASP A 398 4.01 4.28 1.22
CA ASP A 398 4.12 3.17 0.27
C ASP A 398 2.99 3.13 -0.77
N ALA A 399 2.05 4.07 -0.73
CA ALA A 399 0.88 4.06 -1.61
C ALA A 399 1.23 4.58 -3.01
N ILE A 400 0.97 3.76 -4.02
CA ILE A 400 0.93 4.10 -5.46
C ILE A 400 -0.36 3.45 -5.97
N GLU A 401 -1.06 4.08 -6.93
CA GLU A 401 -2.44 3.70 -7.28
C GLU A 401 -2.60 2.19 -7.52
N TRP A 402 -1.68 1.54 -8.24
CA TRP A 402 -1.81 0.11 -8.58
C TRP A 402 -1.94 -0.83 -7.38
N VAL A 403 -1.24 -0.54 -6.29
CA VAL A 403 -1.27 -1.35 -5.07
C VAL A 403 -2.32 -0.84 -4.11
N GLU A 404 -2.60 0.46 -4.13
CA GLU A 404 -3.53 1.09 -3.22
C GLU A 404 -4.98 0.78 -3.61
N ILE A 405 -5.41 1.13 -4.83
CA ILE A 405 -6.83 1.08 -5.22
C ILE A 405 -7.41 -0.33 -5.16
N THR A 406 -6.61 -1.33 -5.47
CA THR A 406 -7.01 -2.76 -5.45
C THR A 406 -7.13 -3.31 -4.02
N ASN A 407 -6.29 -2.82 -3.10
CA ASN A 407 -6.47 -3.10 -1.68
C ASN A 407 -7.67 -2.32 -1.11
N THR A 408 -7.82 -1.05 -1.47
CA THR A 408 -8.85 -0.17 -0.91
C THR A 408 -10.23 -0.56 -1.42
N ARG A 409 -10.50 -0.46 -2.72
CA ARG A 409 -11.81 -0.84 -3.29
C ARG A 409 -12.12 -2.32 -3.15
N GLY A 410 -11.15 -3.18 -3.45
CA GLY A 410 -11.38 -4.62 -3.52
C GLY A 410 -11.38 -5.28 -2.15
N MET A 411 -10.21 -5.29 -1.50
CA MET A 411 -10.05 -5.99 -0.23
C MET A 411 -10.79 -5.30 0.92
N SER A 412 -10.64 -3.97 1.06
CA SER A 412 -11.16 -3.25 2.22
C SER A 412 -12.63 -2.90 2.08
N GLN A 413 -13.03 -2.28 0.96
CA GLN A 413 -14.37 -1.69 0.80
C GLN A 413 -15.36 -2.63 0.10
N PHE A 414 -14.91 -3.76 -0.47
CA PHE A 414 -15.74 -4.68 -1.25
C PHE A 414 -16.53 -3.96 -2.38
N ALA A 415 -16.02 -2.81 -2.83
CA ALA A 415 -16.64 -1.98 -3.85
C ALA A 415 -16.56 -2.65 -5.23
N ASP A 416 -15.62 -3.59 -5.42
CA ASP A 416 -15.47 -4.38 -6.64
C ASP A 416 -16.43 -5.57 -6.76
N GLY A 417 -17.31 -5.79 -5.77
CA GLY A 417 -18.27 -6.89 -5.79
C GLY A 417 -17.67 -8.28 -5.63
N GLY A 418 -16.42 -8.35 -5.18
CA GLY A 418 -15.73 -9.58 -4.84
C GLY A 418 -14.78 -10.11 -5.92
N ILE A 419 -14.25 -9.22 -6.76
CA ILE A 419 -13.15 -9.54 -7.68
C ILE A 419 -11.89 -9.92 -6.88
N VAL A 420 -11.54 -9.13 -5.85
CA VAL A 420 -10.37 -9.39 -4.99
C VAL A 420 -10.72 -10.29 -3.80
N ALA A 421 -11.78 -9.98 -3.07
CA ALA A 421 -12.16 -10.66 -1.83
C ALA A 421 -13.50 -11.38 -1.97
N THR A 422 -13.61 -12.61 -1.46
CA THR A 422 -14.89 -13.37 -1.55
C THR A 422 -15.96 -12.95 -0.52
N LYS A 423 -15.62 -12.11 0.45
CA LYS A 423 -16.54 -11.54 1.45
C LYS A 423 -16.01 -10.18 1.93
N PRO A 424 -16.87 -9.25 2.38
CA PRO A 424 -16.43 -8.02 3.02
C PRO A 424 -15.71 -8.29 4.34
N TYR A 425 -14.64 -7.53 4.61
CA TYR A 425 -13.90 -7.57 5.87
C TYR A 425 -14.50 -6.60 6.89
N VAL A 426 -15.72 -6.91 7.34
CA VAL A 426 -16.40 -6.15 8.40
C VAL A 426 -16.34 -6.87 9.74
N SER A 427 -16.18 -6.11 10.82
CA SER A 427 -16.19 -6.65 12.17
C SER A 427 -16.66 -5.63 13.21
N SER A 428 -17.20 -6.13 14.31
CA SER A 428 -17.54 -5.33 15.49
C SER A 428 -16.35 -5.14 16.44
N ALA A 429 -16.58 -4.47 17.57
CA ALA A 429 -15.56 -4.25 18.60
C ALA A 429 -14.92 -5.55 19.14
N ASN A 430 -15.62 -6.69 19.01
CA ASN A 430 -15.11 -7.98 19.44
C ASN A 430 -13.80 -8.37 18.73
N TYR A 431 -13.68 -8.09 17.44
CA TYR A 431 -12.45 -8.37 16.69
C TYR A 431 -11.29 -7.50 17.17
N ILE A 432 -11.50 -6.17 17.26
CA ILE A 432 -10.49 -5.20 17.68
C ILE A 432 -9.96 -5.57 19.09
N ASN A 433 -10.86 -5.91 20.01
CA ASN A 433 -10.48 -6.36 21.35
C ASN A 433 -9.69 -7.68 21.37
N LYS A 434 -10.03 -8.61 20.48
CA LYS A 434 -9.33 -9.91 20.38
C LYS A 434 -7.90 -9.73 19.88
N MET A 435 -7.68 -8.81 18.95
CA MET A 435 -6.40 -8.64 18.26
C MET A 435 -5.46 -7.62 18.90
N GLY A 436 -5.96 -6.76 19.81
CA GLY A 436 -5.12 -5.76 20.46
C GLY A 436 -5.63 -5.29 21.82
N ASP A 437 -5.02 -4.23 22.33
CA ASP A 437 -5.33 -3.65 23.64
C ASP A 437 -6.08 -2.32 23.58
N TYR A 438 -6.38 -1.80 22.38
CA TYR A 438 -7.08 -0.52 22.18
C TYR A 438 -8.36 -0.34 23.01
N CYS A 439 -9.08 -1.43 23.28
CA CYS A 439 -10.34 -1.37 24.04
C CYS A 439 -10.17 -1.28 25.57
N LYS A 440 -8.96 -1.40 26.13
CA LYS A 440 -8.75 -1.36 27.59
C LYS A 440 -9.00 0.03 28.17
N ASP A 441 -8.41 1.05 27.53
CA ASP A 441 -8.47 2.44 27.97
C ASP A 441 -9.31 3.31 26.99
N CYS A 442 -10.26 2.68 26.30
CA CYS A 442 -11.15 3.37 25.38
C CYS A 442 -12.29 4.07 26.13
N HIS A 443 -12.71 5.24 25.65
CA HIS A 443 -13.91 5.92 26.13
C HIS A 443 -15.15 5.03 26.05
N TYR A 444 -15.22 4.17 25.03
CA TYR A 444 -16.34 3.28 24.78
C TYR A 444 -16.14 1.86 25.31
N ASN A 445 -17.23 1.29 25.80
CA ASN A 445 -17.35 -0.09 26.21
C ASN A 445 -17.58 -1.02 25.01
N LYS A 446 -16.61 -1.91 24.76
CA LYS A 446 -16.63 -2.92 23.70
C LYS A 446 -17.81 -3.92 23.76
N THR A 447 -18.41 -4.16 24.93
CA THR A 447 -19.51 -5.14 25.08
C THR A 447 -20.89 -4.50 24.93
N LYS A 448 -21.01 -3.18 25.10
CA LYS A 448 -22.27 -2.45 24.90
C LYS A 448 -22.50 -2.18 23.43
N LYS A 449 -23.75 -2.32 22.98
CA LYS A 449 -24.15 -2.08 21.58
C LYS A 449 -24.95 -0.79 21.38
N ILE A 450 -25.59 -0.29 22.43
CA ILE A 450 -26.41 0.92 22.47
C ILE A 450 -26.12 1.73 23.74
N GLY A 451 -26.47 3.01 23.75
CA GLY A 451 -26.16 3.95 24.82
C GLY A 451 -24.89 4.77 24.56
N ASP A 452 -24.71 5.85 25.32
CA ASP A 452 -23.69 6.87 25.08
C ASP A 452 -22.26 6.31 25.12
N ASP A 453 -22.00 5.32 25.99
CA ASP A 453 -20.70 4.67 26.14
C ASP A 453 -20.57 3.37 25.31
N ALA A 454 -21.52 3.04 24.42
CA ALA A 454 -21.38 1.88 23.55
C ALA A 454 -20.40 2.09 22.41
N CYS A 455 -19.57 1.09 22.13
CA CYS A 455 -18.61 1.17 21.03
C CYS A 455 -19.32 1.34 19.66
N PRO A 456 -19.00 2.39 18.88
CA PRO A 456 -19.62 2.66 17.59
C PRO A 456 -19.62 1.48 16.62
N PHE A 457 -18.51 0.71 16.56
CA PHE A 457 -18.37 -0.48 15.71
C PHE A 457 -19.45 -1.54 15.93
N ASN A 458 -20.07 -1.62 17.12
CA ASN A 458 -21.09 -2.62 17.39
C ASN A 458 -22.42 -2.29 16.70
N ALA A 459 -22.89 -1.05 16.81
CA ALA A 459 -24.11 -0.59 16.14
C ALA A 459 -23.89 -0.55 14.61
N LEU A 460 -22.78 0.04 14.18
CA LEU A 460 -22.42 0.15 12.77
C LEU A 460 -22.34 -1.23 12.08
N TYR A 461 -21.78 -2.25 12.75
CA TYR A 461 -21.71 -3.61 12.21
C TYR A 461 -23.07 -4.21 11.87
N TRP A 462 -24.03 -4.10 12.78
CA TRP A 462 -25.37 -4.65 12.55
C TRP A 462 -26.16 -3.84 11.53
N ASN A 463 -26.06 -2.51 11.60
CA ASN A 463 -26.65 -1.61 10.62
C ASN A 463 -26.14 -1.89 9.20
N PHE A 464 -24.83 -2.09 9.02
CA PHE A 464 -24.25 -2.44 7.73
C PHE A 464 -24.79 -3.78 7.19
N LEU A 465 -24.88 -4.80 8.03
CA LEU A 465 -25.43 -6.09 7.62
C LEU A 465 -26.90 -5.98 7.22
N ASP A 466 -27.69 -5.18 7.93
CA ASP A 466 -29.10 -4.96 7.62
C ASP A 466 -29.30 -4.13 6.34
N SER A 467 -28.57 -3.02 6.21
CA SER A 467 -28.68 -2.12 5.06
C SER A 467 -28.18 -2.75 3.76
N LYS A 468 -27.17 -3.62 3.82
CA LYS A 468 -26.54 -4.23 2.63
C LYS A 468 -26.95 -5.69 2.40
N LYS A 469 -27.89 -6.26 3.17
CA LYS A 469 -28.26 -7.69 3.08
C LYS A 469 -28.64 -8.15 1.66
N GLU A 470 -29.30 -7.30 0.87
CA GLU A 470 -29.68 -7.63 -0.50
C GLU A 470 -28.46 -7.77 -1.43
N HIS A 471 -27.41 -6.97 -1.25
CA HIS A 471 -26.16 -7.11 -2.01
C HIS A 471 -25.43 -8.42 -1.70
N PHE A 472 -25.66 -9.01 -0.52
CA PHE A 472 -25.01 -10.26 -0.09
C PHE A 472 -25.85 -11.50 -0.32
N LYS A 473 -27.03 -11.37 -0.92
CA LYS A 473 -27.90 -12.51 -1.24
C LYS A 473 -27.17 -13.49 -2.16
N GLY A 474 -27.13 -14.76 -1.74
CA GLY A 474 -26.40 -15.82 -2.46
C GLY A 474 -24.90 -15.91 -2.16
N ASN A 475 -24.32 -14.98 -1.39
CA ASN A 475 -22.94 -15.14 -0.91
C ASN A 475 -22.89 -16.15 0.24
N GLN A 476 -22.43 -17.37 -0.05
CA GLN A 476 -22.33 -18.46 0.92
C GLN A 476 -21.46 -18.11 2.13
N ARG A 477 -20.42 -17.27 1.96
CA ARG A 477 -19.54 -16.87 3.07
C ARG A 477 -20.20 -15.85 4.02
N MET A 478 -21.30 -15.23 3.60
CA MET A 478 -22.10 -14.30 4.41
C MET A 478 -23.31 -14.97 5.06
N ALA A 479 -23.63 -16.21 4.69
CA ALA A 479 -24.87 -16.88 5.13
C ALA A 479 -25.00 -16.96 6.66
N MET A 480 -23.91 -17.24 7.38
CA MET A 480 -23.92 -17.27 8.84
C MET A 480 -24.28 -15.91 9.44
N MET A 481 -23.70 -14.82 8.95
CA MET A 481 -23.93 -13.47 9.45
C MET A 481 -25.37 -13.02 9.17
N LEU A 482 -25.88 -13.29 7.97
CA LEU A 482 -27.26 -12.97 7.60
C LEU A 482 -28.27 -13.79 8.41
N ASN A 483 -27.96 -15.06 8.71
CA ASN A 483 -28.79 -15.88 9.59
C ASN A 483 -28.81 -15.37 11.04
N LEU A 484 -27.69 -14.84 11.53
CA LEU A 484 -27.64 -14.21 12.85
C LEU A 484 -28.43 -12.90 12.88
N LEU A 485 -28.34 -12.09 11.81
CA LEU A 485 -29.15 -10.89 11.63
C LEU A 485 -30.65 -11.21 11.66
N ASN A 486 -31.10 -12.22 10.91
CA ASN A 486 -32.52 -12.62 10.85
C ASN A 486 -33.11 -13.11 12.18
N LYS A 487 -32.25 -13.49 13.14
CA LYS A 487 -32.66 -13.93 14.48
C LYS A 487 -32.67 -12.80 15.51
N LYS A 488 -32.28 -11.58 15.13
CA LYS A 488 -32.30 -10.44 16.04
C LYS A 488 -33.73 -10.01 16.32
N ASP A 489 -33.95 -9.57 17.54
CA ASP A 489 -35.20 -8.94 17.93
C ASP A 489 -35.39 -7.64 17.11
N PRO A 490 -36.59 -7.38 16.54
CA PRO A 490 -36.84 -6.20 15.72
C PRO A 490 -36.65 -4.88 16.47
N GLU A 491 -36.99 -4.79 17.76
CA GLU A 491 -36.79 -3.58 18.55
C GLU A 491 -35.31 -3.36 18.83
N GLU A 492 -34.56 -4.43 19.16
CA GLU A 492 -33.09 -4.36 19.28
C GLU A 492 -32.45 -3.88 17.97
N LEU A 493 -32.88 -4.40 16.82
CA LEU A 493 -32.34 -4.02 15.52
C LEU A 493 -32.64 -2.55 15.18
N ASN A 494 -33.86 -2.08 15.45
CA ASN A 494 -34.22 -0.68 15.22
C ASN A 494 -33.34 0.26 16.08
N ALA A 495 -33.15 -0.05 17.36
CA ALA A 495 -32.28 0.74 18.24
C ALA A 495 -30.81 0.76 17.77
N LEU A 496 -30.31 -0.36 17.22
CA LEU A 496 -28.97 -0.42 16.62
C LEU A 496 -28.87 0.45 15.37
N ASN A 497 -29.89 0.43 14.52
CA ASN A 497 -29.95 1.23 13.30
C ASN A 497 -30.03 2.73 13.61
N GLU A 498 -30.84 3.14 14.60
CA GLU A 498 -30.92 4.53 15.08
C GLU A 498 -29.58 5.03 15.60
N ARG A 499 -28.90 4.23 16.44
CA ARG A 499 -27.56 4.55 16.94
C ARG A 499 -26.53 4.64 15.82
N ALA A 500 -26.56 3.72 14.86
CA ALA A 500 -25.65 3.74 13.72
C ALA A 500 -25.86 4.98 12.84
N LYS A 501 -27.13 5.39 12.64
CA LYS A 501 -27.48 6.60 11.90
C LYS A 501 -26.91 7.85 12.59
N GLU A 502 -27.07 7.97 13.91
CA GLU A 502 -26.48 9.08 14.69
C GLU A 502 -24.96 9.19 14.49
N ILE A 503 -24.26 8.05 14.54
CA ILE A 503 -22.81 7.97 14.31
C ILE A 503 -22.44 8.38 12.88
N ILE A 504 -23.19 7.92 11.87
CA ILE A 504 -22.93 8.22 10.46
C ILE A 504 -23.19 9.70 10.16
N GLU A 505 -24.23 10.29 10.73
CA GLU A 505 -24.59 11.69 10.52
C GLU A 505 -23.66 12.66 11.28
N ASN A 506 -23.09 12.23 12.41
CA ASN A 506 -22.26 13.07 13.27
C ASN A 506 -20.96 12.36 13.72
N PRO A 507 -20.12 11.86 12.80
CA PRO A 507 -19.01 10.96 13.12
C PRO A 507 -17.96 11.62 14.02
N ASP A 508 -17.74 12.93 13.92
CA ASP A 508 -16.76 13.68 14.70
C ASP A 508 -17.15 13.89 16.18
N ASN A 509 -18.38 13.54 16.58
CA ASN A 509 -18.78 13.54 17.98
C ASN A 509 -18.28 12.29 18.74
N PHE A 510 -17.79 11.28 18.00
CA PHE A 510 -17.43 9.94 18.48
C PHE A 510 -15.94 9.64 18.53
#